data_AF-A0A1G8Y527-F1
#
_entry.id   AF-A0A1G8Y527-F1
#
_cell.length_a   1.000
_cell.length_b   1.000
_cell.length_c   1.000
_cell.angle_alpha   90.00
_cell.angle_beta   90.00
_cell.angle_gamma   90.00
#
_symmetry.space_group_name_H-M   'P 1'
#
loop_
_entity.id
_entity.type
_entity.pdbx_description
1 polymer ?
#
loop_
_entity_poly.entity_id
_entity_poly.type
_entity_poly.pdbx_seq_one_letter_code
_entity_poly.pdbx_strand_id
1 'polypeptide(L)'
;MYKTIIINDEILETAIRHVNELQVQKNEAKLKGVFDGATLGKIESMWESYTSALRENFIFGREYAQQKIDDLVFSVETLIKDAGKKARDFHNYFKTKLQEFVKALINAAFQFIPQSIDVGPHSFPISSISYNQKIALGGSLKASFLEAAELTASGEIEIGVEYAKA
;
A
#
# COMPACT_ATOMS: atom_id res chain seq x y z
N MET A 1 5.46 -21.84 11.41
CA MET A 1 6.78 -21.17 11.45
C MET A 1 6.58 -19.71 11.07
N TYR A 2 7.14 -18.75 11.80
CA TYR A 2 7.12 -17.35 11.36
C TYR A 2 8.34 -17.08 10.49
N LYS A 3 8.12 -16.40 9.37
CA LYS A 3 9.17 -15.95 8.45
C LYS A 3 9.04 -14.43 8.32
N THR A 4 10.09 -13.73 8.69
CA THR A 4 10.22 -12.30 8.40
C THR A 4 10.65 -12.15 6.95
N ILE A 5 9.86 -11.41 6.17
CA ILE A 5 10.20 -11.01 4.81
C ILE A 5 10.66 -9.56 4.86
N ILE A 6 11.88 -9.32 4.37
CA ILE A 6 12.39 -7.97 4.21
C ILE A 6 11.75 -7.41 2.92
N ILE A 7 11.03 -6.30 3.05
CA ILE A 7 10.56 -5.52 1.91
C ILE A 7 11.80 -5.05 1.15
N ASN A 8 11.91 -5.46 -0.10
CA ASN A 8 12.93 -4.99 -1.01
C ASN A 8 12.30 -4.06 -2.07
N ASP A 9 13.15 -3.47 -2.90
CA ASP A 9 12.74 -2.57 -3.98
C ASP A 9 11.72 -3.23 -4.94
N GLU A 10 11.90 -4.53 -5.23
CA GLU A 10 11.00 -5.29 -6.10
C GLU A 10 9.59 -5.42 -5.52
N ILE A 11 9.47 -5.69 -4.22
CA ILE A 11 8.19 -5.78 -3.51
C ILE A 11 7.48 -4.42 -3.53
N LEU A 12 8.22 -3.34 -3.22
CA LEU A 12 7.68 -1.98 -3.19
C LEU A 12 7.19 -1.53 -4.56
N GLU A 13 8.03 -1.65 -5.59
CA GLU A 13 7.68 -1.22 -6.95
C GLU A 13 6.55 -2.08 -7.54
N THR A 14 6.50 -3.37 -7.22
CA THR A 14 5.39 -4.23 -7.61
C THR A 14 4.07 -3.75 -7.02
N ALA A 15 4.07 -3.34 -5.74
CA ALA A 15 2.89 -2.81 -5.09
C ALA A 15 2.44 -1.46 -5.68
N ILE A 16 3.38 -0.53 -5.91
CA ILE A 16 3.09 0.78 -6.52
C ILE A 16 2.51 0.60 -7.93
N ARG A 17 3.17 -0.21 -8.76
CA ARG A 17 2.73 -0.50 -10.13
C ARG A 17 1.32 -1.08 -10.16
N HIS A 18 1.03 -2.06 -9.28
CA HIS A 18 -0.29 -2.70 -9.21
C HIS A 18 -1.42 -1.68 -8.97
N VAL A 19 -1.21 -0.74 -8.04
CA VAL A 19 -2.23 0.28 -7.73
C VAL A 19 -2.42 1.27 -8.86
N ASN A 20 -1.33 1.63 -9.56
CA ASN A 20 -1.39 2.50 -10.72
C ASN A 20 -2.11 1.83 -11.90
N GLU A 21 -1.92 0.53 -12.11
CA GLU A 21 -2.60 -0.25 -13.15
C GLU A 21 -4.10 -0.48 -12.85
N LEU A 22 -4.46 -0.72 -11.58
CA LEU A 22 -5.86 -0.88 -11.15
C LEU A 22 -6.72 0.35 -11.45
N GLN A 23 -6.13 1.54 -11.56
CA GLN A 23 -6.86 2.76 -11.88
C GLN A 23 -7.53 2.72 -13.26
N VAL A 24 -6.90 2.08 -14.23
CA VAL A 24 -7.35 2.10 -15.63
C VAL A 24 -8.72 1.42 -15.81
N GLN A 25 -9.12 0.53 -14.89
CA GLN A 25 -10.26 -0.37 -15.16
C GLN A 25 -11.50 -0.20 -14.26
N LYS A 26 -11.38 0.14 -12.97
CA LYS A 26 -12.54 0.10 -12.04
C LYS A 26 -12.92 1.42 -11.37
N ASN A 27 -11.95 2.26 -11.01
CA ASN A 27 -12.21 3.47 -10.24
C ASN A 27 -12.31 4.72 -11.10
N GLU A 28 -11.56 4.82 -12.20
CA GLU A 28 -11.67 5.94 -13.14
C GLU A 28 -13.10 6.13 -13.68
N ALA A 29 -13.80 5.05 -14.04
CA ALA A 29 -15.16 5.15 -14.58
C ALA A 29 -16.16 5.75 -13.56
N LYS A 30 -16.02 5.40 -12.27
CA LYS A 30 -16.86 5.92 -11.19
C LYS A 30 -16.49 7.36 -10.83
N LEU A 31 -15.21 7.72 -10.92
CA LEU A 31 -14.70 9.06 -10.58
C LEU A 31 -14.89 10.06 -11.72
N LYS A 32 -14.80 9.65 -12.99
CA LYS A 32 -15.07 10.48 -14.17
C LYS A 32 -16.53 10.98 -14.22
N GLY A 33 -17.47 10.27 -13.58
CA GLY A 33 -18.83 10.75 -13.38
C GLY A 33 -19.01 11.73 -12.21
N VAL A 34 -18.02 11.81 -11.31
CA VAL A 34 -18.09 12.60 -10.06
C VAL A 34 -17.18 13.82 -10.11
N PHE A 35 -16.05 13.76 -10.81
CA PHE A 35 -15.02 14.79 -10.86
C PHE A 35 -14.76 15.24 -12.30
N ASP A 36 -14.45 16.53 -12.47
CA ASP A 36 -13.95 17.03 -13.75
C ASP A 36 -12.49 16.60 -14.00
N GLY A 37 -12.04 16.73 -15.25
CA GLY A 37 -10.69 16.31 -15.64
C GLY A 37 -9.56 17.05 -14.89
N ALA A 38 -9.75 18.32 -14.55
CA ALA A 38 -8.76 19.10 -13.80
C ALA A 38 -8.60 18.57 -12.36
N THR A 39 -9.70 18.20 -11.73
CA THR A 39 -9.73 17.61 -10.40
C THR A 39 -9.11 16.22 -10.39
N LEU A 40 -9.41 15.39 -11.39
CA LEU A 40 -8.79 14.07 -11.55
C LEU A 40 -7.27 14.18 -11.70
N GLY A 41 -6.77 15.11 -12.52
CA GLY A 41 -5.33 15.32 -12.67
C GLY A 41 -4.64 15.73 -11.36
N LYS A 42 -5.31 16.51 -10.50
CA LYS A 42 -4.78 16.84 -9.16
C LYS A 42 -4.72 15.61 -8.24
N ILE A 43 -5.76 14.78 -8.25
CA ILE A 43 -5.81 13.55 -7.46
C ILE A 43 -4.66 12.61 -7.85
N GLU A 44 -4.43 12.46 -9.15
CA GLU A 44 -3.37 11.61 -9.68
C GLU A 44 -1.99 12.17 -9.32
N SER A 45 -1.77 13.47 -9.51
CA SER A 45 -0.53 14.13 -9.09
C SER A 45 -0.23 13.98 -7.60
N MET A 46 -1.25 14.03 -6.74
CA MET A 46 -1.09 13.79 -5.31
C MET A 46 -0.71 12.34 -5.03
N TRP A 47 -1.34 11.38 -5.71
CA TRP A 47 -0.96 9.98 -5.56
C TRP A 47 0.48 9.72 -6.01
N GLU A 48 0.89 10.27 -7.15
CA GLU A 48 2.27 10.14 -7.62
C GLU A 48 3.25 10.75 -6.61
N SER A 49 2.93 11.92 -6.04
CA SER A 49 3.72 12.54 -4.98
C SER A 49 3.83 11.64 -3.75
N TYR A 50 2.74 10.94 -3.38
CA TYR A 50 2.76 9.96 -2.30
C TYR A 50 3.67 8.76 -2.61
N THR A 51 3.59 8.20 -3.82
CA THR A 51 4.45 7.07 -4.20
C THR A 51 5.92 7.46 -4.24
N SER A 52 6.24 8.70 -4.66
CA SER A 52 7.61 9.24 -4.54
C SER A 52 8.04 9.33 -3.08
N ALA A 53 7.17 9.81 -2.19
CA ALA A 53 7.48 9.85 -0.77
C ALA A 53 7.69 8.44 -0.18
N LEU A 54 6.91 7.44 -0.61
CA LEU A 54 7.12 6.05 -0.20
C LEU A 54 8.47 5.48 -0.66
N ARG A 55 8.90 5.77 -1.89
CA ARG A 55 10.22 5.37 -2.40
C ARG A 55 11.35 6.01 -1.60
N GLU A 56 11.25 7.30 -1.34
CA GLU A 56 12.25 8.02 -0.56
C GLU A 56 12.27 7.55 0.89
N ASN A 57 11.10 7.27 1.45
CA ASN A 57 10.95 6.71 2.78
C ASN A 57 11.61 5.32 2.89
N PHE A 58 11.50 4.51 1.83
CA PHE A 58 12.16 3.22 1.75
C PHE A 58 13.69 3.34 1.63
N ILE A 59 14.19 4.27 0.81
CA ILE A 59 15.63 4.42 0.53
C ILE A 59 16.36 5.15 1.68
N PHE A 60 15.77 6.21 2.20
CA PHE A 60 16.43 7.14 3.13
C PHE A 60 15.83 7.10 4.55
N GLY A 61 14.78 6.31 4.76
CA GLY A 61 14.08 6.22 6.04
C GLY A 61 13.06 7.33 6.27
N ARG A 62 12.33 7.19 7.39
CA ARG A 62 11.18 8.03 7.72
C ARG A 62 11.46 9.50 7.88
N GLU A 63 12.54 9.86 8.56
CA GLU A 63 12.88 11.25 8.83
C GLU A 63 13.03 12.06 7.53
N TYR A 64 13.56 11.44 6.48
CA TYR A 64 13.77 12.07 5.18
C TYR A 64 12.46 12.30 4.43
N ALA A 65 11.53 11.35 4.50
CA ALA A 65 10.25 11.43 3.79
C ALA A 65 9.14 12.15 4.57
N GLN A 66 9.33 12.38 5.88
CA GLN A 66 8.30 12.94 6.76
C GLN A 66 7.75 14.27 6.26
N GLN A 67 8.63 15.19 5.82
CA GLN A 67 8.22 16.48 5.28
C GLN A 67 7.34 16.32 4.03
N LYS A 68 7.72 15.44 3.11
CA LYS A 68 6.93 15.17 1.89
C LYS A 68 5.57 14.56 2.20
N ILE A 69 5.51 13.67 3.19
CA ILE A 69 4.25 13.08 3.64
C ILE A 69 3.37 14.16 4.28
N ASP A 70 3.92 15.05 5.11
CA ASP A 70 3.15 16.15 5.71
C ASP A 70 2.65 17.15 4.65
N ASP A 71 3.48 17.53 3.66
CA ASP A 71 3.09 18.41 2.56
C ASP A 71 1.99 17.80 1.68
N LEU A 72 2.08 16.50 1.42
CA LEU A 72 1.03 15.74 0.73
C LEU A 72 -0.26 15.75 1.54
N VAL A 73 -0.19 15.43 2.84
CA VAL A 73 -1.37 15.40 3.71
C VAL A 73 -2.06 16.75 3.70
N PHE A 74 -1.29 17.84 3.84
CA PHE A 74 -1.83 19.19 3.77
C PHE A 74 -2.53 19.46 2.42
N SER A 75 -1.90 19.05 1.32
CA SER A 75 -2.44 19.22 -0.04
C SER A 75 -3.75 18.45 -0.22
N VAL A 76 -3.80 17.20 0.25
CA VAL A 76 -5.00 16.35 0.17
C VAL A 76 -6.11 16.88 1.06
N GLU A 77 -5.81 17.32 2.28
CA GLU A 77 -6.79 17.95 3.18
C GLU A 77 -7.35 19.24 2.59
N THR A 78 -6.52 20.04 1.94
CA THR A 78 -6.96 21.26 1.24
C THR A 78 -7.91 20.91 0.11
N LEU A 79 -7.56 19.90 -0.71
CA LEU A 79 -8.42 19.43 -1.78
C LEU A 79 -9.76 18.88 -1.27
N ILE A 80 -9.75 18.15 -0.15
CA ILE A 80 -10.95 17.64 0.51
C ILE A 80 -11.83 18.79 1.02
N LYS A 81 -11.23 19.86 1.59
CA LYS A 81 -11.97 21.05 2.02
C LYS A 81 -12.61 21.77 0.84
N ASP A 82 -11.85 21.97 -0.24
CA ASP A 82 -12.31 22.64 -1.46
C ASP A 82 -13.39 21.85 -2.20
N ALA A 83 -13.37 20.52 -2.07
CA ALA A 83 -14.34 19.62 -2.67
C ALA A 83 -15.77 19.74 -2.12
N GLY A 84 -15.94 20.33 -0.93
CA GLY A 84 -17.23 20.51 -0.27
C GLY A 84 -18.04 19.21 -0.18
N LYS A 85 -19.14 19.12 -0.94
CA LYS A 85 -20.04 17.94 -0.94
C LYS A 85 -19.36 16.65 -1.42
N LYS A 86 -18.27 16.74 -2.19
CA LYS A 86 -17.54 15.59 -2.74
C LYS A 86 -16.36 15.15 -1.87
N ALA A 87 -16.12 15.82 -0.74
CA ALA A 87 -15.05 15.50 0.21
C ALA A 87 -15.01 14.00 0.59
N ARG A 88 -16.18 13.40 0.77
CA ARG A 88 -16.32 11.97 1.08
C ARG A 88 -15.81 11.07 -0.03
N ASP A 89 -16.04 11.43 -1.29
CA ASP A 89 -15.60 10.64 -2.44
C ASP A 89 -14.07 10.69 -2.59
N PHE A 90 -13.46 11.86 -2.36
CA PHE A 90 -11.99 11.99 -2.29
C PHE A 90 -11.40 11.13 -1.18
N HIS A 91 -11.97 11.24 0.03
CA HIS A 91 -11.49 10.47 1.17
C HIS A 91 -11.57 8.97 0.90
N ASN A 92 -12.71 8.50 0.37
CA ASN A 92 -12.89 7.10 0.01
C ASN A 92 -11.92 6.66 -1.08
N TYR A 93 -11.67 7.50 -2.09
CA TYR A 93 -10.74 7.20 -3.16
C TYR A 93 -9.33 6.92 -2.64
N PHE A 94 -8.75 7.86 -1.87
CA PHE A 94 -7.40 7.67 -1.34
C PHE A 94 -7.34 6.50 -0.35
N LYS A 95 -8.37 6.33 0.48
CA LYS A 95 -8.47 5.17 1.37
C LYS A 95 -8.45 3.85 0.61
N THR A 96 -9.24 3.73 -0.45
CA THR A 96 -9.25 2.52 -1.30
C THR A 96 -7.89 2.30 -1.94
N LYS A 97 -7.23 3.36 -2.45
CA LYS A 97 -5.87 3.24 -2.98
C LYS A 97 -4.85 2.73 -1.96
N LEU A 98 -4.90 3.25 -0.74
CA LEU A 98 -4.02 2.79 0.34
C LEU A 98 -4.30 1.33 0.71
N GLN A 99 -5.56 0.92 0.73
CA GLN A 99 -5.95 -0.48 0.97
C GLN A 99 -5.41 -1.40 -0.12
N GLU A 100 -5.56 -1.02 -1.39
CA GLU A 100 -5.03 -1.80 -2.51
C GLU A 100 -3.49 -1.82 -2.52
N PHE A 101 -2.84 -0.71 -2.16
CA PHE A 101 -1.38 -0.65 -2.01
C PHE A 101 -0.88 -1.64 -0.96
N VAL A 102 -1.42 -1.58 0.25
CA VAL A 102 -1.07 -2.49 1.35
C VAL A 102 -1.27 -3.94 0.93
N LYS A 103 -2.42 -4.24 0.32
CA LYS A 103 -2.73 -5.59 -0.18
C LYS A 103 -1.72 -6.05 -1.24
N ALA A 104 -1.36 -5.19 -2.19
CA ALA A 104 -0.40 -5.49 -3.23
C ALA A 104 1.01 -5.72 -2.65
N LEU A 105 1.40 -4.94 -1.65
CA LEU A 105 2.67 -5.09 -0.94
C LEU A 105 2.77 -6.45 -0.24
N ILE A 106 1.72 -6.84 0.49
CA ILE A 106 1.65 -8.15 1.15
C ILE A 106 1.69 -9.28 0.12
N ASN A 107 0.92 -9.16 -0.97
CA ASN A 107 0.89 -10.16 -2.03
C ASN A 107 2.24 -10.32 -2.73
N ALA A 108 2.96 -9.21 -2.97
CA ALA A 108 4.30 -9.24 -3.52
C ALA A 108 5.28 -9.91 -2.54
N ALA A 109 5.18 -9.63 -1.24
CA ALA A 109 5.97 -10.30 -0.22
C ALA A 109 5.72 -11.83 -0.18
N PHE A 110 4.47 -12.29 -0.36
CA PHE A 110 4.15 -13.72 -0.39
C PHE A 110 4.88 -14.51 -1.49
N GLN A 111 5.28 -13.86 -2.59
CA GLN A 111 6.02 -14.54 -3.66
C GLN A 111 7.40 -15.05 -3.20
N PHE A 112 7.94 -14.51 -2.11
CA PHE A 112 9.23 -14.93 -1.53
C PHE A 112 9.08 -16.06 -0.49
N ILE A 113 7.88 -16.60 -0.33
CA ILE A 113 7.62 -17.77 0.50
C ILE A 113 7.69 -19.04 -0.37
N PRO A 114 8.62 -19.98 -0.07
CA PRO A 114 8.68 -21.25 -0.77
C PRO A 114 7.35 -21.99 -0.66
N GLN A 115 6.80 -22.46 -1.79
CA GLN A 115 5.53 -23.20 -1.80
C GLN A 115 5.62 -24.57 -1.12
N SER A 116 6.84 -25.09 -0.97
CA SER A 116 7.15 -26.28 -0.20
C SER A 116 8.53 -26.16 0.44
N ILE A 117 8.75 -26.94 1.51
CA ILE A 117 10.06 -27.16 2.09
C ILE A 117 10.40 -28.65 2.07
N ASP A 118 11.64 -28.97 1.73
CA ASP A 118 12.15 -30.33 1.73
C ASP A 118 12.85 -30.61 3.07
N VAL A 119 12.43 -31.68 3.75
CA VAL A 119 13.07 -32.17 4.98
C VAL A 119 13.42 -33.64 4.79
N GLY A 120 14.67 -33.90 4.40
CA GLY A 120 15.12 -35.24 4.01
C GLY A 120 14.44 -35.69 2.71
N PRO A 121 13.84 -36.90 2.66
CA PRO A 121 13.14 -37.40 1.46
C PRO A 121 11.69 -36.91 1.33
N HIS A 122 11.24 -36.01 2.21
CA HIS A 122 9.85 -35.57 2.28
C HIS A 122 9.72 -34.10 1.89
N SER A 123 8.77 -33.80 1.00
CA SER A 123 8.36 -32.44 0.64
C SER A 123 7.08 -32.09 1.41
N PHE A 124 7.10 -30.94 2.09
CA PHE A 124 5.98 -30.42 2.86
C PHE A 124 5.44 -29.16 2.15
N PRO A 125 4.30 -29.24 1.44
CA PRO A 125 3.67 -28.05 0.87
C PRO A 125 3.12 -27.12 1.96
N ILE A 126 2.93 -25.84 1.62
CA ILE A 126 2.20 -24.90 2.47
C ILE A 126 0.78 -25.42 2.72
N SER A 127 0.38 -25.48 3.99
CA SER A 127 -0.99 -25.79 4.41
C SER A 127 -1.76 -24.53 4.81
N SER A 128 -1.11 -23.56 5.45
CA SER A 128 -1.73 -22.31 5.87
C SER A 128 -0.73 -21.14 5.83
N ILE A 129 -1.23 -19.96 5.50
CA ILE A 129 -0.49 -18.69 5.62
C ILE A 129 -1.33 -17.78 6.50
N SER A 130 -0.72 -17.29 7.58
CA SER A 130 -1.31 -16.29 8.46
C SER A 130 -0.47 -15.02 8.41
N TYR A 131 -1.14 -13.89 8.30
CA TYR A 131 -0.53 -12.57 8.37
C TYR A 131 -1.28 -11.77 9.40
N ASN A 132 -0.57 -11.26 10.39
CA ASN A 132 -1.18 -10.58 11.54
C ASN A 132 -0.60 -9.17 11.69
N GLN A 133 -0.74 -8.35 10.65
CA GLN A 133 -0.49 -6.92 10.77
C GLN A 133 -1.82 -6.19 10.73
N LYS A 134 -2.17 -5.57 11.86
CA LYS A 134 -3.34 -4.72 11.96
C LYS A 134 -2.98 -3.32 11.47
N ILE A 135 -3.16 -3.07 10.18
CA ILE A 135 -3.07 -1.71 9.63
C ILE A 135 -4.43 -1.04 9.79
N ALA A 136 -4.50 -0.07 10.70
CA ALA A 136 -5.72 0.59 11.08
C ALA A 136 -5.99 1.80 10.17
N LEU A 137 -6.35 1.54 8.91
CA LEU A 137 -6.81 2.58 7.96
C LEU A 137 -8.21 3.16 8.33
N GLY A 138 -8.57 3.14 9.62
CA GLY A 138 -9.85 3.56 10.19
C GLY A 138 -9.88 4.99 10.73
N GLY A 139 -8.77 5.73 10.64
CA GLY A 139 -8.64 7.10 11.15
C GLY A 139 -8.75 8.18 10.07
N SER A 140 -8.07 9.30 10.29
CA SER A 140 -7.89 10.35 9.29
C SER A 140 -7.05 9.84 8.11
N LEU A 141 -7.17 10.49 6.97
CA LEU A 141 -6.35 10.16 5.81
C LEU A 141 -4.85 10.38 6.09
N LYS A 142 -4.53 11.37 6.93
CA LYS A 142 -3.17 11.57 7.49
C LYS A 142 -2.65 10.30 8.18
N ALA A 143 -3.42 9.75 9.10
CA ALA A 143 -3.02 8.53 9.81
C ALA A 143 -2.82 7.37 8.83
N SER A 144 -3.70 7.24 7.84
CA SER A 144 -3.61 6.19 6.83
C SER A 144 -2.34 6.30 5.96
N PHE A 145 -1.96 7.51 5.55
CA PHE A 145 -0.72 7.75 4.80
C PHE A 145 0.52 7.46 5.64
N LEU A 146 0.52 7.86 6.91
CA LEU A 146 1.62 7.62 7.84
C LEU A 146 1.79 6.13 8.16
N GLU A 147 0.69 5.39 8.37
CA GLU A 147 0.75 3.94 8.63
C GLU A 147 1.32 3.17 7.43
N ALA A 148 0.91 3.51 6.20
CA ALA A 148 1.46 2.89 5.01
C ALA A 148 2.92 3.31 4.74
N ALA A 149 3.31 4.54 5.10
CA ALA A 149 4.72 4.93 5.08
C ALA A 149 5.53 4.15 6.12
N GLU A 150 5.07 4.06 7.37
CA GLU A 150 5.74 3.29 8.41
C GLU A 150 5.99 1.84 7.98
N LEU A 151 5.01 1.20 7.34
CA LEU A 151 5.14 -0.14 6.78
C LEU A 151 6.30 -0.25 5.77
N THR A 152 6.47 0.75 4.90
CA THR A 152 7.57 0.76 3.93
C THR A 152 8.93 1.08 4.57
N ALA A 153 8.95 1.89 5.64
CA ALA A 153 10.18 2.24 6.36
C ALA A 153 10.67 1.11 7.28
N SER A 154 9.75 0.39 7.92
CA SER A 154 10.11 -0.74 8.78
C SER A 154 10.81 -1.85 8.00
N GLY A 155 10.58 -1.90 6.68
CA GLY A 155 11.28 -2.80 5.77
C GLY A 155 11.01 -4.27 6.04
N GLU A 156 10.04 -4.61 6.90
CA GLU A 156 9.81 -5.97 7.38
C GLU A 156 8.31 -6.27 7.47
N ILE A 157 7.94 -7.44 6.96
CA ILE A 157 6.61 -8.03 7.05
C ILE A 157 6.78 -9.41 7.68
N GLU A 158 6.19 -9.62 8.87
CA GLU A 158 6.17 -10.93 9.51
C GLU A 158 5.00 -11.77 9.00
N ILE A 159 5.31 -12.95 8.48
CA ILE A 159 4.31 -13.87 7.92
C ILE A 159 4.45 -15.24 8.59
N GLY A 160 3.36 -15.73 9.17
CA GLY A 160 3.23 -17.09 9.65
C GLY A 160 2.95 -18.04 8.48
N VAL A 161 3.77 -19.07 8.34
CA VAL A 161 3.59 -20.13 7.33
C VAL A 161 3.60 -21.48 8.01
N GLU A 162 2.59 -22.28 7.71
CA GLU A 162 2.48 -23.67 8.13
C GLU A 162 2.71 -24.57 6.91
N TYR A 163 3.54 -25.59 7.09
CA TYR A 163 3.78 -26.61 6.09
C TYR A 163 3.29 -27.94 6.67
N ALA A 164 2.46 -28.66 5.91
CA ALA A 164 1.94 -29.95 6.34
C ALA A 164 2.42 -31.04 5.39
N LYS A 165 2.47 -32.27 5.90
CA LYS A 165 2.77 -33.43 5.07
C LYS A 165 1.59 -33.67 4.13
N ALA A 166 1.87 -33.82 2.83
CA ALA A 166 0.88 -34.23 1.84
C ALA A 166 0.30 -35.62 2.16
#